data_AF-A0AB34JS71-F1
#
_entry.id   AF-A0AB34JS71-F1
#
_cell.length_a   1.000
_cell.length_b   1.000
_cell.length_c   1.000
_cell.angle_alpha   90.00
_cell.angle_beta   90.00
_cell.angle_gamma   90.00
#
_symmetry.space_group_name_H-M   'P 1'
#
loop_
_entity.id
_entity.type
_entity.pdbx_description
1 polymer ?
#
loop_
_entity_poly.entity_id
_entity_poly.type
_entity_poly.pdbx_seq_one_letter_code
_entity_poly.pdbx_strand_id
1 'polypeptide(L)'
;MGHLRLDRLKALLKVEGSRYDSLVAFRPSGWCLPRHGGRSGGIARAGAVRLHEVPYSEHSSFTELISCVRDLRAGKIIPTVNTNSSGKADAMVQMLLQHSSRGAK
;
A
#
# COMPACT_ATOMS: atom_id res chain seq x y z
N MET A 1 -17.66 -6.83 -0.41
CA MET A 1 -17.02 -6.09 0.71
C MET A 1 -17.32 -4.60 0.55
N GLY A 2 -18.03 -4.00 1.52
CA GLY A 2 -18.55 -2.63 1.42
C GLY A 2 -17.42 -1.60 1.42
N HIS A 3 -17.30 -0.83 0.34
CA HIS A 3 -16.31 0.23 0.25
C HIS A 3 -16.69 1.37 1.23
N LEU A 4 -15.78 1.73 2.15
CA LEU A 4 -15.88 2.97 2.93
C LEU A 4 -16.01 4.14 1.94
N ARG A 5 -17.08 4.94 2.04
CA ARG A 5 -17.37 6.08 1.16
C ARG A 5 -17.90 7.24 2.00
N LEU A 6 -17.58 8.47 1.63
CA LEU A 6 -17.99 9.66 2.37
C LEU A 6 -19.50 9.74 2.60
N ASP A 7 -20.33 9.38 1.62
CA ASP A 7 -21.79 9.46 1.76
C ASP A 7 -22.34 8.46 2.78
N ARG A 8 -21.75 7.26 2.87
CA ARG A 8 -22.11 6.27 3.89
C ARG A 8 -21.71 6.72 5.28
N LEU A 9 -20.55 7.38 5.40
CA LEU A 9 -20.06 7.92 6.65
C LEU A 9 -20.94 9.10 7.15
N LYS A 10 -21.41 9.95 6.24
CA LYS A 10 -22.40 10.99 6.57
C LYS A 10 -23.71 10.40 7.05
N ALA A 11 -24.21 9.37 6.36
CA ALA A 11 -25.42 8.68 6.77
C ALA A 11 -25.27 8.04 8.16
N LEU A 12 -24.12 7.43 8.44
CA LEU A 12 -23.80 6.86 9.75
C LEU A 12 -23.79 7.92 10.86
N LEU A 13 -23.12 9.05 10.65
CA LEU A 13 -23.11 10.15 11.62
C LEU A 13 -24.53 10.68 11.89
N LYS A 14 -25.39 10.71 10.86
CA LYS A 14 -26.80 11.12 11.01
C LYS A 14 -27.61 10.11 11.84
N VAL A 15 -27.36 8.81 11.69
CA VAL A 15 -28.06 7.74 12.45
C VAL A 15 -27.73 7.81 13.94
N GLU A 16 -26.49 8.17 14.29
CA GLU A 16 -26.08 8.36 15.69
C GLU A 16 -26.67 9.62 16.34
N GLY A 17 -27.43 10.43 15.58
CA GLY A 17 -28.15 11.58 16.08
C GLY A 17 -27.24 12.63 16.70
N SER A 18 -27.58 13.09 17.91
CA SER A 18 -26.80 14.09 18.66
C SER A 18 -25.68 13.48 19.51
N ARG A 19 -25.43 12.17 19.41
CA ARG A 19 -24.42 11.51 20.22
C ARG A 19 -22.99 11.91 19.83
N TYR A 20 -22.77 12.21 18.56
CA TYR A 20 -21.46 12.57 18.02
C TYR A 20 -21.57 13.74 17.04
N ASP A 21 -20.69 14.73 17.17
CA ASP A 21 -20.66 15.90 16.30
C ASP A 21 -19.79 15.70 15.05
N SER A 22 -18.92 14.68 15.04
CA SER A 22 -18.01 14.42 13.94
C SER A 22 -17.62 12.95 13.83
N LEU A 23 -17.19 12.55 12.63
CA LEU A 23 -16.75 11.19 12.34
C LEU A 23 -15.38 11.21 11.65
N VAL A 24 -14.44 10.42 12.17
CA VAL A 24 -13.14 10.17 11.54
C VAL A 24 -13.06 8.70 11.15
N ALA A 25 -12.83 8.43 9.88
CA ALA A 25 -12.66 7.09 9.35
C ALA A 25 -11.27 6.91 8.74
N PHE A 26 -10.75 5.70 8.85
CA PHE A 26 -9.49 5.28 8.25
C PHE A 26 -9.77 4.17 7.23
N ARG A 27 -9.22 4.31 6.03
CA ARG A 27 -9.24 3.29 5.00
C ARG A 27 -7.79 2.81 4.80
N PRO A 28 -7.42 1.64 5.34
CA PRO A 28 -6.14 1.04 5.03
C PRO A 28 -6.13 0.58 3.57
N SER A 29 -5.02 0.81 2.87
CA SER A 29 -4.76 0.26 1.54
C SER A 29 -3.28 -0.03 1.38
N GLY A 30 -2.93 -1.07 0.62
CA GLY A 30 -1.55 -1.53 0.45
C GLY A 30 -0.62 -0.46 -0.11
N TRP A 31 -0.65 -0.26 -1.43
CA TRP A 31 0.15 0.78 -2.09
C TRP A 31 -0.71 1.99 -2.43
N CYS A 32 -0.46 3.12 -1.77
CA CYS A 32 -1.03 4.41 -2.12
C CYS A 32 -0.13 5.20 -3.08
N LEU A 33 0.50 4.57 -4.09
CA LEU A 33 1.18 5.37 -5.10
C LEU A 33 0.10 5.98 -6.00
N PRO A 34 -0.07 7.31 -6.04
CA PRO A 34 -1.00 7.92 -6.98
C PRO A 34 -0.49 7.65 -8.39
N ARG A 35 -1.39 7.18 -9.27
CA ARG A 35 -1.08 6.88 -10.69
C ARG A 35 -0.51 8.11 -11.45
N HIS A 36 -0.60 9.32 -10.89
CA HIS A 36 -0.05 10.56 -11.42
C HIS A 36 0.43 11.50 -10.31
N GLY A 37 1.63 11.28 -9.75
CA GLY A 37 2.40 12.32 -9.04
C GLY A 37 1.80 12.97 -7.79
N GLY A 38 0.70 12.45 -7.25
CA GLY A 38 0.12 12.91 -5.97
C GLY A 38 0.92 12.45 -4.74
N ARG A 39 0.42 12.78 -3.54
CA ARG A 39 0.97 12.26 -2.28
C ARG A 39 0.31 10.92 -1.94
N SER A 40 1.10 9.97 -1.44
CA SER A 40 0.59 8.73 -0.84
C SER A 40 -0.10 9.05 0.48
N GLY A 41 -1.36 8.61 0.60
CA GLY A 41 -2.21 9.03 1.70
C GLY A 41 -2.86 10.39 1.41
N GLY A 42 -4.13 10.49 1.80
CA GLY A 42 -4.96 11.65 1.51
C GLY A 42 -6.10 11.73 2.51
N ILE A 43 -6.59 12.94 2.75
CA ILE A 43 -7.73 13.17 3.64
C ILE A 43 -8.86 13.74 2.80
N ALA A 44 -9.90 12.95 2.59
CA ALA A 44 -11.14 13.44 2.02
C ALA A 44 -12.03 14.02 3.13
N ARG A 45 -12.58 15.21 2.90
CA ARG A 45 -13.40 15.93 3.89
C ARG A 45 -14.79 16.21 3.32
N ALA A 46 -15.81 16.05 4.14
CA ALA A 46 -17.17 16.45 3.78
C ALA A 46 -17.98 16.81 5.03
N GLY A 47 -18.04 18.10 5.35
CA GLY A 47 -18.65 18.59 6.59
C GLY A 47 -17.91 18.04 7.81
N ALA A 48 -18.65 17.46 8.76
CA ALA A 48 -18.10 16.88 9.98
C ALA A 48 -17.46 15.49 9.80
N VAL A 49 -17.40 14.98 8.57
CA VAL A 49 -16.79 13.68 8.26
C VAL A 49 -15.40 13.88 7.65
N ARG A 50 -14.43 13.13 8.17
CA ARG A 50 -13.06 13.03 7.63
C ARG A 50 -12.72 11.58 7.32
N LEU A 51 -12.14 11.33 6.16
CA LEU A 51 -11.74 10.00 5.71
C LEU A 51 -10.28 10.00 5.30
N HIS A 52 -9.46 9.26 6.05
CA HIS A 52 -8.03 9.13 5.84
C HIS A 52 -7.74 7.89 4.99
N GLU A 53 -7.09 8.07 3.83
CA GLU A 53 -6.41 6.98 3.13
C GLU A 53 -5.09 6.70 3.83
N VAL A 54 -4.92 5.49 4.34
CA VAL A 54 -3.73 5.10 5.09
C VAL A 54 -2.93 4.09 4.25
N PRO A 55 -1.68 4.40 3.85
CA PRO A 55 -0.79 3.43 3.23
C PRO A 55 -0.37 2.41 4.28
N TYR A 56 -1.12 1.33 4.38
CA TYR A 56 -0.90 0.22 5.30
C TYR A 56 -0.68 -1.04 4.46
N SER A 57 0.59 -1.37 4.25
CA SER A 57 1.00 -2.55 3.49
C SER A 57 1.44 -3.66 4.44
N GLU A 58 0.89 -4.84 4.25
CA GLU A 58 1.37 -6.09 4.88
C GLU A 58 2.39 -6.82 3.98
N HIS A 59 2.71 -6.24 2.82
CA HIS A 59 3.76 -6.70 1.93
C HIS A 59 4.99 -5.81 2.06
N SER A 60 6.17 -6.41 1.92
CA SER A 60 7.44 -5.68 1.89
C SER A 60 7.47 -4.62 0.79
N SER A 61 7.97 -3.45 1.14
CA SER A 61 8.44 -2.46 0.18
C SER A 61 9.63 -3.02 -0.62
N PHE A 62 9.94 -2.37 -1.74
CA PHE A 62 11.06 -2.80 -2.58
C PHE A 62 12.40 -2.75 -1.83
N THR A 63 12.63 -1.73 -0.99
CA THR A 63 13.85 -1.59 -0.19
C THR A 63 13.98 -2.65 0.90
N GLU A 64 12.87 -3.02 1.55
CA GLU A 64 12.85 -4.12 2.52
C GLU A 64 13.15 -5.46 1.84
N LEU A 65 12.58 -5.69 0.65
CA LEU A 65 12.82 -6.90 -0.13
C LEU A 65 14.30 -7.00 -0.58
N ILE A 66 14.91 -5.90 -1.03
CA ILE A 66 16.35 -5.83 -1.33
C ILE A 66 17.18 -6.20 -0.10
N SER A 67 16.89 -5.61 1.07
CA SER A 67 17.65 -5.94 2.29
C SER A 67 17.51 -7.41 2.63
N CYS A 68 16.30 -7.96 2.58
CA CYS A 68 16.04 -9.37 2.83
C CYS A 68 16.85 -10.28 1.90
N VAL A 69 16.84 -10.03 0.59
CA VAL A 69 17.60 -10.83 -0.39
C VAL A 69 19.10 -10.72 -0.16
N ARG A 70 19.60 -9.51 0.09
CA ARG A 70 21.01 -9.28 0.39
C ARG A 70 21.46 -10.03 1.65
N ASP A 71 20.62 -10.08 2.66
CA ASP A 71 20.95 -10.66 3.95
C ASP A 71 20.80 -12.20 3.94
N LEU A 72 19.79 -12.73 3.24
CA LEU A 72 19.57 -14.19 3.08
C LEU A 72 20.59 -14.86 2.16
N ARG A 73 21.09 -14.16 1.13
CA ARG A 73 22.06 -14.70 0.15
C ARG A 73 21.61 -16.02 -0.50
N ALA A 74 20.33 -16.11 -0.85
CA ALA A 74 19.78 -17.31 -1.46
C ALA A 74 20.49 -17.64 -2.79
N GLY A 75 20.82 -18.92 -3.00
CA GLY A 75 21.43 -19.38 -4.27
C GLY A 75 20.47 -19.33 -5.46
N LYS A 76 19.16 -19.26 -5.21
CA LYS A 76 18.11 -19.13 -6.23
C LYS A 76 16.90 -18.39 -5.68
N ILE A 77 16.29 -17.55 -6.50
CA ILE A 77 15.03 -16.85 -6.19
C ILE A 77 13.95 -17.37 -7.14
N ILE A 78 12.78 -17.74 -6.59
CA ILE A 78 11.61 -18.19 -7.36
C ILE A 78 10.45 -17.26 -7.01
N PRO A 79 10.03 -16.35 -7.91
CA PRO A 79 8.91 -15.45 -7.64
C PRO A 79 7.58 -16.21 -7.65
N THR A 80 6.64 -15.79 -6.80
CA THR A 80 5.29 -16.39 -6.70
C THR A 80 4.16 -15.40 -7.00
N VAL A 81 4.47 -14.10 -7.08
CA VAL A 81 3.52 -13.01 -7.35
C VAL A 81 3.92 -12.32 -8.65
N ASN A 82 2.95 -11.87 -9.45
CA ASN A 82 3.15 -11.24 -10.77
C ASN A 82 3.88 -12.13 -11.80
N THR A 83 3.64 -13.44 -11.75
CA THR A 83 4.34 -14.45 -12.56
C THR A 83 3.61 -14.88 -13.85
N ASN A 84 2.52 -14.21 -14.22
CA ASN A 84 1.70 -14.55 -15.39
C ASN A 84 2.44 -14.42 -16.74
N SER A 85 3.68 -13.91 -16.74
CA SER A 85 4.57 -13.83 -17.88
C SER A 85 5.98 -14.16 -17.41
N SER A 86 6.61 -15.16 -18.00
CA SER A 86 7.98 -15.58 -17.69
C SER A 86 8.95 -14.39 -17.79
N GLY A 87 8.87 -13.62 -18.87
CA GLY A 87 9.72 -12.43 -19.06
C GLY A 87 9.55 -11.37 -17.96
N LYS A 88 8.34 -11.18 -17.41
CA LYS A 88 8.13 -10.27 -16.26
C LYS A 88 8.72 -10.83 -14.98
N ALA A 89 8.56 -12.13 -14.73
CA ALA A 89 9.12 -12.80 -13.58
C ALA A 89 10.65 -12.69 -13.56
N ASP A 90 11.30 -12.98 -14.69
CA ASP A 90 12.75 -12.87 -14.84
C ASP A 90 13.23 -11.43 -14.65
N ALA A 91 12.54 -10.45 -15.26
CA ALA A 91 12.88 -9.04 -15.10
C ALA A 91 12.80 -8.57 -13.63
N MET A 92 11.80 -9.02 -12.87
CA MET A 92 11.70 -8.68 -11.43
C MET A 92 12.87 -9.26 -10.63
N VAL A 93 13.25 -10.52 -10.89
CA VAL A 93 14.39 -11.16 -10.21
C VAL A 93 15.69 -10.44 -10.57
N GLN A 94 15.90 -10.11 -11.84
CA GLN A 94 17.09 -9.38 -12.28
C GLN A 94 17.17 -8.00 -11.62
N MET A 95 16.07 -7.25 -11.59
CA MET A 95 16.01 -5.94 -10.92
C MET A 95 16.35 -6.05 -9.43
N LEU A 96 15.84 -7.07 -8.74
CA LEU A 96 16.10 -7.30 -7.33
C LEU A 96 17.57 -7.65 -7.07
N LEU A 97 18.16 -8.51 -7.89
CA LEU A 97 19.57 -8.90 -7.79
C LEU A 97 20.51 -7.70 -8.04
N GLN A 98 20.24 -6.88 -9.06
CA GLN A 98 21.01 -5.68 -9.37
C GLN A 98 21.13 -4.72 -8.18
N HIS A 99 20.04 -4.55 -7.42
CA HIS A 99 20.01 -3.65 -6.26
C HIS A 99 20.49 -4.31 -4.96
N SER A 100 20.63 -5.64 -4.94
CA SER A 100 21.06 -6.41 -3.76
C SER A 100 22.56 -6.70 -3.74
N SER A 101 23.25 -6.56 -4.88
CA SER A 101 24.70 -6.70 -4.98
C SER A 101 25.43 -5.66 -4.12
N ARG A 102 26.25 -6.12 -3.16
CA ARG A 102 27.21 -5.24 -2.49
C ARG A 102 28.26 -4.83 -3.52
N GLY A 103 28.58 -3.53 -3.61
CA GLY A 103 29.86 -3.10 -4.15
C GLY A 103 30.96 -3.86 -3.39
N ALA A 104 31.86 -4.52 -4.13
CA ALA A 104 33.01 -5.16 -3.54
C ALA A 104 33.78 -4.12 -2.70
N LYS A 105 33.97 -4.42 -1.41
CA LYS A 105 34.98 -3.73 -0.60
C LYS A 105 36.33 -4.38 -0.88
#